data_AF-M0INE5-F1
#
_entry.id   AF-M0INE5-F1
#
_cell.length_a   1.000
_cell.length_b   1.000
_cell.length_c   1.000
_cell.angle_alpha   90.00
_cell.angle_beta   90.00
_cell.angle_gamma   90.00
#
_symmetry.space_group_name_H-M   'P 1'
#
loop_
_entity.id
_entity.type
_entity.pdbx_description
1 polymer ?
#
loop_
_entity_poly.entity_id
_entity_poly.type
_entity_poly.pdbx_seq_one_letter_code
_entity_poly.pdbx_strand_id
1 'polypeptide(L)'
;MYVYSSEKTIPYDFEYGGDAALFEGESIQFVTAKLEDGSSLPDTKEDAVKRFTESDNVSAFVEHETTGNRGTTDFNFTPNESGLWMVGVVTVDDGNGFSGSNNGNLSIDGNVTFVGIDAFSVHEQKSHITTPAVAHPGKNATIEVDASALSAGNKNVSHAVAVFNEDRLSNFDYTVNATNRSNITIKTPIEQVTGTASTPANANIMGVKPQKRSFTGTKTVLSLFARLNNSTSASDNVSIRTGDKTIYASTVARVTDSKTSIDVPIPDGAPNDKYVVMHVATKEGSTETVSNRKELSVTQDAPSFTIDAGSSSISPTRVKPDETFNVSVDVENTGTATGTFAKPLKANGTAIATDRVTLDAGESDTLTYSTSIDTDGNYTLTVDGVTLGTITVKTPTTGGGGGGGDDDTPNDAYERDRLFYEDKFDAPLKGGESVSAVNITFSNKTTGEVIVQERTNVPGTVGEPDGVAVGYVKITVPKSARDDPSTLKFSVRQSKLDELDLSASDLEVQRFNDDTGDWESIDTRVVNDGDDTVVLEADTPGFSYFAITADEEPTTTTEPPTDGPTTTTEPPTDGPTTTTEPPTDGPTTTGTGVPGFGAVLAVIALLAIALVAVRRD
;
A
#
# COMPACT_ATOMS: atom_id res chain seq x y z
N MET A 1 -25.76 -3.40 10.33
CA MET A 1 -27.08 -2.73 10.20
C MET A 1 -28.11 -3.80 9.89
N TYR A 2 -29.04 -4.06 10.81
CA TYR A 2 -30.08 -5.07 10.60
C TYR A 2 -31.37 -4.38 10.15
N VAL A 3 -31.88 -4.79 8.98
CA VAL A 3 -33.26 -4.50 8.58
C VAL A 3 -34.06 -5.76 8.83
N TYR A 4 -35.05 -5.65 9.72
CA TYR A 4 -35.88 -6.77 10.15
C TYR A 4 -37.01 -6.99 9.16
N SER A 5 -37.31 -8.26 8.84
CA SER A 5 -38.54 -8.58 8.10
C SER A 5 -39.77 -8.23 8.93
N SER A 6 -40.79 -7.68 8.28
CA SER A 6 -42.12 -7.59 8.88
C SER A 6 -42.60 -8.97 9.33
N GLU A 7 -43.46 -8.99 10.34
CA GLU A 7 -44.00 -10.20 10.98
C GLU A 7 -42.95 -11.05 11.73
N LYS A 8 -41.68 -10.62 11.77
CA LYS A 8 -40.65 -11.27 12.58
C LYS A 8 -40.60 -10.64 13.97
N THR A 9 -40.76 -11.46 15.00
CA THR A 9 -40.57 -11.03 16.39
C THR A 9 -39.12 -10.63 16.64
N ILE A 10 -38.94 -9.45 17.22
CA ILE A 10 -37.68 -8.87 17.63
C ILE A 10 -37.63 -8.92 19.17
N PRO A 11 -36.68 -9.69 19.74
CA PRO A 11 -36.46 -9.68 21.19
C PRO A 11 -35.70 -8.40 21.57
N TYR A 12 -36.16 -7.78 22.66
CA TYR A 12 -35.51 -6.65 23.31
C TYR A 12 -35.23 -7.06 24.75
N ASP A 13 -34.01 -7.50 24.99
CA ASP A 13 -33.54 -7.73 26.35
C ASP A 13 -33.10 -6.36 26.89
N PHE A 14 -33.66 -5.96 28.02
CA PHE A 14 -33.23 -4.78 28.75
C PHE A 14 -32.47 -5.28 29.99
N GLU A 15 -31.17 -5.05 30.03
CA GLU A 15 -30.34 -5.29 31.20
C GLU A 15 -29.78 -3.95 31.72
N TYR A 16 -29.87 -3.73 33.04
CA TYR A 16 -29.48 -2.45 33.64
C TYR A 16 -28.05 -2.51 34.19
N GLY A 17 -27.15 -1.70 33.63
CA GLY A 17 -25.72 -1.65 34.01
C GLY A 17 -25.39 -0.91 35.32
N GLY A 18 -26.36 -0.65 36.19
CA GLY A 18 -26.21 0.10 37.45
C GLY A 18 -26.79 -0.63 38.67
N ASP A 19 -27.11 0.11 39.73
CA ASP A 19 -27.74 -0.44 40.94
C ASP A 19 -29.15 -0.97 40.57
N ALA A 20 -29.25 -2.27 40.27
CA ALA A 20 -30.46 -2.95 39.80
C ALA A 20 -31.67 -2.86 40.74
N ALA A 21 -31.50 -2.21 41.90
CA ALA A 21 -32.54 -1.88 42.87
C ALA A 21 -33.35 -0.62 42.53
N LEU A 22 -32.94 0.21 41.55
CA LEU A 22 -33.61 1.49 41.25
C LEU A 22 -34.96 1.37 40.52
N PHE A 23 -35.27 0.22 39.94
CA PHE A 23 -36.52 0.00 39.18
C PHE A 23 -37.30 -1.24 39.65
N GLU A 24 -36.83 -1.91 40.70
CA GLU A 24 -37.54 -3.05 41.28
C GLU A 24 -38.86 -2.55 41.91
N GLY A 25 -39.99 -3.00 41.36
CA GLY A 25 -41.32 -2.57 41.80
C GLY A 25 -41.88 -1.33 41.10
N GLU A 26 -41.13 -0.71 40.19
CA GLU A 26 -41.61 0.40 39.36
C GLU A 26 -42.52 -0.10 38.23
N SER A 27 -43.50 0.71 37.82
CA SER A 27 -44.33 0.41 36.64
C SER A 27 -43.54 0.75 35.37
N ILE A 28 -43.39 -0.22 34.48
CA ILE A 28 -42.64 -0.12 33.23
C ILE A 28 -43.58 -0.30 32.04
N GLN A 29 -43.48 0.62 31.08
CA GLN A 29 -44.18 0.55 29.80
C GLN A 29 -43.17 0.41 28.66
N PHE A 30 -43.42 -0.54 27.77
CA PHE A 30 -42.72 -0.64 26.49
C PHE A 30 -43.61 0.00 25.41
N VAL A 31 -43.10 1.07 24.82
CA VAL A 31 -43.80 1.90 23.85
C VAL A 31 -43.13 1.82 22.48
N THR A 32 -43.91 1.86 21.41
CA THR A 32 -43.44 1.92 20.02
C THR A 32 -43.90 3.21 19.36
N ALA A 33 -43.18 3.64 18.32
CA ALA A 33 -43.55 4.73 17.44
C ALA A 33 -43.08 4.44 16.01
N LYS A 34 -44.00 4.28 15.07
CA LYS A 34 -43.71 4.15 13.64
C LYS A 34 -43.67 5.55 13.01
N LEU A 35 -42.59 5.85 12.28
CA LEU A 35 -42.48 7.08 11.51
C LEU A 35 -43.20 6.89 10.16
N GLU A 36 -44.29 7.61 9.97
CA GLU A 36 -45.10 7.57 8.74
C GLU A 36 -44.47 8.43 7.63
N ASP A 37 -44.99 8.30 6.40
CA ASP A 37 -44.48 9.05 5.24
C ASP A 37 -44.39 10.56 5.51
N GLY A 38 -43.25 11.14 5.15
CA GLY A 38 -42.99 12.56 5.32
C GLY A 38 -42.49 12.94 6.71
N SER A 39 -42.32 11.98 7.61
CA SER A 39 -41.63 12.18 8.88
C SER A 39 -40.18 12.63 8.69
N SER A 40 -39.68 13.35 9.68
CA SER A 40 -38.26 13.63 9.84
C SER A 40 -37.69 12.78 10.97
N LEU A 41 -36.39 12.52 10.91
CA LEU A 41 -35.70 11.90 12.04
C LEU A 41 -35.65 12.88 13.23
N PRO A 42 -35.62 12.37 14.47
CA PRO A 42 -35.34 13.20 15.62
C PRO A 42 -33.89 13.70 15.57
N ASP A 43 -33.71 15.01 15.67
CA ASP A 43 -32.38 15.65 15.63
C ASP A 43 -31.86 15.95 17.05
N THR A 44 -32.73 15.87 18.07
CA THR A 44 -32.39 16.08 19.49
C THR A 44 -33.04 15.01 20.39
N LYS A 45 -32.57 14.89 21.64
CA LYS A 45 -33.17 13.98 22.64
C LYS A 45 -34.63 14.34 22.93
N GLU A 46 -34.92 15.63 23.05
CA GLU A 46 -36.27 16.15 23.26
C GLU A 46 -37.16 15.83 22.05
N ASP A 47 -36.65 15.98 20.83
CA ASP A 47 -37.39 15.61 19.63
C ASP A 47 -37.66 14.10 19.54
N ALA A 48 -36.72 13.26 20.00
CA ALA A 48 -36.90 11.82 20.06
C ALA A 48 -38.03 11.41 21.01
N VAL A 49 -38.11 12.04 22.18
CA VAL A 49 -39.22 11.84 23.12
C VAL A 49 -40.53 12.36 22.54
N LYS A 50 -40.53 13.55 21.94
CA LYS A 50 -41.71 14.15 21.29
C LYS A 50 -42.27 13.29 20.16
N ARG A 51 -41.49 12.39 19.54
CA ARG A 51 -42.04 11.44 18.55
C ARG A 51 -43.13 10.55 19.13
N PHE A 52 -43.09 10.25 20.42
CA PHE A 52 -44.11 9.42 21.05
C PHE A 52 -45.38 10.22 21.41
N THR A 53 -45.32 11.55 21.54
CA THR A 53 -46.38 12.35 22.19
C THR A 53 -46.93 13.51 21.37
N GLU A 54 -46.08 14.16 20.57
CA GLU A 54 -46.38 15.46 19.96
C GLU A 54 -45.70 15.56 18.58
N SER A 55 -45.83 14.53 17.75
CA SER A 55 -45.30 14.54 16.38
C SER A 55 -46.38 14.36 15.33
N ASP A 56 -46.31 15.17 14.28
CA ASP A 56 -47.04 14.90 13.05
C ASP A 56 -46.42 13.66 12.37
N ASN A 57 -47.27 12.86 11.70
CA ASN A 57 -46.88 11.67 10.94
C ASN A 57 -46.21 10.55 11.77
N VAL A 58 -46.57 10.38 13.04
CA VAL A 58 -46.10 9.25 13.84
C VAL A 58 -47.29 8.46 14.37
N SER A 59 -47.16 7.13 14.41
CA SER A 59 -48.12 6.21 15.01
C SER A 59 -47.47 5.50 16.20
N ALA A 60 -47.82 5.90 17.40
CA ALA A 60 -47.25 5.44 18.66
C ALA A 60 -48.26 4.67 19.52
N PHE A 61 -47.76 3.61 20.17
CA PHE A 61 -48.57 2.64 20.92
C PHE A 61 -47.85 2.22 22.21
N VAL A 62 -48.65 1.91 23.23
CA VAL A 62 -48.19 1.14 24.40
C VAL A 62 -48.35 -0.33 24.03
N GLU A 63 -47.24 -1.05 23.91
CA GLU A 63 -47.23 -2.45 23.51
C GLU A 63 -47.39 -3.38 24.72
N HIS A 64 -46.65 -3.09 25.79
CA HIS A 64 -46.63 -3.93 26.99
C HIS A 64 -46.52 -3.04 28.24
N GLU A 65 -47.16 -3.48 29.32
CA GLU A 65 -47.02 -2.91 30.66
C GLU A 65 -46.60 -4.03 31.61
N THR A 66 -45.59 -3.77 32.43
CA THR A 66 -45.06 -4.73 33.40
C THR A 66 -44.53 -4.02 34.64
N THR A 67 -44.13 -4.77 35.65
CA THR A 67 -43.43 -4.24 36.83
C THR A 67 -41.96 -4.62 36.75
N GLY A 68 -41.07 -3.68 37.05
CA GLY A 68 -39.63 -3.91 37.01
C GLY A 68 -39.17 -4.96 38.02
N ASN A 69 -38.32 -5.87 37.55
CA ASN A 69 -37.69 -6.91 38.37
C ASN A 69 -36.19 -6.63 38.54
N ARG A 70 -35.56 -7.24 39.54
CA ARG A 70 -34.08 -7.26 39.63
C ARG A 70 -33.49 -8.06 38.48
N GLY A 71 -32.61 -7.42 37.71
CA GLY A 71 -31.89 -8.05 36.60
C GLY A 71 -32.42 -7.60 35.24
N THR A 72 -32.68 -8.56 34.35
CA THR A 72 -33.11 -8.32 32.97
C THR A 72 -34.63 -8.31 32.85
N THR A 73 -35.18 -7.40 32.05
CA THR A 73 -36.58 -7.39 31.62
C THR A 73 -36.64 -7.58 30.11
N ASP A 74 -37.33 -8.62 29.65
CA ASP A 74 -37.39 -8.95 28.22
C ASP A 74 -38.72 -8.49 27.61
N PHE A 75 -38.64 -7.82 26.46
CA PHE A 75 -39.78 -7.42 25.65
C PHE A 75 -39.72 -8.09 24.28
N ASN A 76 -40.89 -8.33 23.69
CA ASN A 76 -40.99 -8.85 22.32
C ASN A 76 -41.87 -7.92 21.51
N PHE A 77 -41.40 -7.55 20.33
CA PHE A 77 -42.16 -6.74 19.40
C PHE A 77 -42.18 -7.36 18.01
N THR A 78 -43.37 -7.41 17.40
CA THR A 78 -43.54 -7.93 16.03
C THR A 78 -44.09 -6.81 15.15
N PRO A 79 -43.24 -6.11 14.37
CA PRO A 79 -43.72 -5.08 13.45
C PRO A 79 -44.55 -5.71 12.34
N ASN A 80 -45.72 -5.15 12.06
CA ASN A 80 -46.61 -5.59 10.99
C ASN A 80 -46.40 -4.82 9.67
N GLU A 81 -45.72 -3.68 9.71
CA GLU A 81 -45.53 -2.78 8.57
C GLU A 81 -44.06 -2.42 8.37
N SER A 82 -43.65 -2.25 7.11
CA SER A 82 -42.32 -1.74 6.78
C SER A 82 -42.21 -0.24 7.05
N GLY A 83 -40.98 0.22 7.28
CA GLY A 83 -40.66 1.59 7.64
C GLY A 83 -39.68 1.68 8.80
N LEU A 84 -39.48 2.90 9.30
CA LEU A 84 -38.63 3.16 10.46
C LEU A 84 -39.48 3.17 11.74
N TRP A 85 -39.06 2.37 12.71
CA TRP A 85 -39.72 2.23 14.01
C TRP A 85 -38.78 2.70 15.12
N MET A 86 -39.36 3.33 16.13
CA MET A 86 -38.72 3.66 17.40
C MET A 86 -39.38 2.85 18.51
N VAL A 87 -38.60 2.43 19.48
CA VAL A 87 -39.08 1.79 20.72
C VAL A 87 -38.54 2.55 21.92
N GLY A 88 -39.32 2.59 22.98
CA GLY A 88 -38.95 3.20 24.25
C GLY A 88 -39.30 2.28 25.40
N VAL A 89 -38.42 2.21 26.39
CA VAL A 89 -38.76 1.65 27.71
C VAL A 89 -38.89 2.82 28.67
N VAL A 90 -40.04 2.88 29.32
CA VAL A 90 -40.50 4.01 30.13
C VAL A 90 -40.84 3.52 31.51
N THR A 91 -40.46 4.28 32.52
CA THR A 91 -40.90 4.10 33.92
C THR A 91 -41.93 5.16 34.27
N VAL A 92 -42.98 4.77 34.98
CA VAL A 92 -44.07 5.66 35.41
C VAL A 92 -43.83 6.03 36.86
N ASP A 93 -43.37 7.27 37.09
CA ASP A 93 -43.04 7.79 38.42
C ASP A 93 -44.31 8.16 39.22
N ASP A 94 -45.33 8.68 38.52
CA ASP A 94 -46.68 8.89 39.07
C ASP A 94 -47.76 8.86 37.96
N GLY A 95 -49.04 8.79 38.37
CA GLY A 95 -50.18 8.70 37.44
C GLY A 95 -50.33 7.31 36.80
N ASN A 96 -50.90 7.29 35.60
CA ASN A 96 -51.10 6.06 34.81
C ASN A 96 -50.10 5.90 33.66
N GLY A 97 -49.18 6.85 33.50
CA GLY A 97 -48.18 6.83 32.43
C GLY A 97 -48.74 7.14 31.06
N PHE A 98 -48.22 6.46 30.03
CA PHE A 98 -48.71 6.58 28.67
C PHE A 98 -50.03 5.83 28.48
N SER A 99 -50.97 6.44 27.78
CA SER A 99 -52.24 5.79 27.43
C SER A 99 -52.76 6.26 26.08
N GLY A 100 -53.34 5.30 25.34
CA GLY A 100 -54.10 5.53 24.10
C GLY A 100 -53.34 6.26 23.00
N SER A 101 -53.88 6.21 21.78
CA SER A 101 -53.36 7.00 20.66
C SER A 101 -54.37 8.09 20.29
N ASN A 102 -54.00 9.36 20.44
CA ASN A 102 -54.72 10.50 19.91
C ASN A 102 -54.02 10.95 18.62
N ASN A 103 -54.65 10.76 17.47
CA ASN A 103 -54.09 11.10 16.15
C ASN A 103 -52.70 10.48 15.90
N GLY A 104 -52.44 9.27 16.42
CA GLY A 104 -51.14 8.62 16.29
C GLY A 104 -50.17 8.92 17.43
N ASN A 105 -50.47 9.82 18.36
CA ASN A 105 -49.58 10.14 19.50
C ASN A 105 -50.09 9.61 20.83
N LEU A 106 -49.17 9.24 21.73
CA LEU A 106 -49.49 8.83 23.10
C LEU A 106 -49.85 10.05 23.98
N SER A 107 -50.86 9.89 24.83
CA SER A 107 -51.17 10.86 25.89
C SER A 107 -50.48 10.44 27.19
N ILE A 108 -50.00 11.42 27.96
CA ILE A 108 -49.34 11.19 29.26
C ILE A 108 -50.30 11.57 30.39
N ASP A 109 -50.45 10.69 31.37
CA ASP A 109 -51.08 10.95 32.67
C ASP A 109 -50.05 10.75 33.80
N GLY A 110 -49.60 11.86 34.39
CA GLY A 110 -48.55 11.89 35.41
C GLY A 110 -47.15 12.11 34.83
N ASN A 111 -46.13 11.71 35.58
CA ASN A 111 -44.72 11.85 35.27
C ASN A 111 -44.14 10.52 34.80
N VAL A 112 -43.51 10.54 33.64
CA VAL A 112 -42.85 9.38 33.04
C VAL A 112 -41.40 9.68 32.73
N THR A 113 -40.53 8.69 32.94
CA THR A 113 -39.11 8.75 32.64
C THR A 113 -38.76 7.71 31.59
N PHE A 114 -38.28 8.15 30.41
CA PHE A 114 -37.69 7.23 29.43
C PHE A 114 -36.36 6.70 29.99
N VAL A 115 -36.30 5.38 30.17
CA VAL A 115 -35.08 4.68 30.60
C VAL A 115 -34.19 4.36 29.40
N GLY A 116 -34.81 4.22 28.22
CA GLY A 116 -34.12 4.51 26.98
C GLY A 116 -34.97 4.27 25.74
N ILE A 117 -34.37 4.59 24.61
CA ILE A 117 -35.00 4.66 23.30
C ILE A 117 -34.07 4.00 22.29
N ASP A 118 -34.63 3.23 21.37
CA ASP A 118 -33.92 2.62 20.25
C ASP A 118 -34.73 2.78 18.95
N ALA A 119 -34.07 2.60 17.81
CA ALA A 119 -34.70 2.67 16.50
C ALA A 119 -34.19 1.57 15.57
N PHE A 120 -35.10 1.00 14.78
CA PHE A 120 -34.80 -0.09 13.85
C PHE A 120 -35.64 0.05 12.59
N SER A 121 -35.13 -0.54 11.51
CA SER A 121 -35.77 -0.50 10.20
C SER A 121 -36.42 -1.83 9.88
N VAL A 122 -37.59 -1.78 9.24
CA VAL A 122 -38.38 -2.95 8.85
C VAL A 122 -38.62 -2.94 7.34
N HIS A 123 -38.44 -4.08 6.69
CA HIS A 123 -38.80 -4.29 5.28
C HIS A 123 -39.86 -5.38 5.14
N GLU A 124 -40.70 -5.28 4.12
CA GLU A 124 -41.72 -6.29 3.83
C GLU A 124 -41.16 -7.46 3.03
N GLN A 125 -40.26 -7.17 2.08
CA GLN A 125 -39.72 -8.16 1.16
C GLN A 125 -38.27 -7.87 0.81
N LYS A 126 -37.61 -8.89 0.23
CA LYS A 126 -36.24 -8.74 -0.26
C LYS A 126 -36.21 -8.05 -1.62
N SER A 127 -35.33 -7.05 -1.78
CA SER A 127 -34.91 -6.58 -3.10
C SER A 127 -33.92 -7.55 -3.75
N HIS A 128 -33.60 -7.39 -5.04
CA HIS A 128 -32.48 -8.10 -5.67
C HIS A 128 -31.28 -7.16 -5.87
N ILE A 129 -30.06 -7.67 -5.67
CA ILE A 129 -28.80 -6.91 -5.77
C ILE A 129 -27.78 -7.73 -6.56
N THR A 130 -27.19 -7.10 -7.56
CA THR A 130 -25.99 -7.61 -8.22
C THR A 130 -24.84 -6.64 -7.97
N THR A 131 -23.73 -7.20 -7.50
CA THR A 131 -22.50 -6.48 -7.15
C THR A 131 -21.40 -6.92 -8.13
N PRO A 132 -20.37 -6.09 -8.38
CA PRO A 132 -19.18 -6.56 -9.05
C PRO A 132 -18.49 -7.64 -8.20
N ALA A 133 -17.65 -8.45 -8.84
CA ALA A 133 -16.89 -9.49 -8.12
C ALA A 133 -15.90 -8.88 -7.12
N VAL A 134 -15.27 -7.77 -7.52
CA VAL A 134 -14.27 -7.03 -6.75
C VAL A 134 -14.50 -5.53 -6.97
N ALA A 135 -14.26 -4.72 -5.94
CA ALA A 135 -14.18 -3.27 -6.04
C ALA A 135 -12.83 -2.78 -5.51
N HIS A 136 -12.45 -1.56 -5.92
CA HIS A 136 -11.12 -1.02 -5.67
C HIS A 136 -11.23 0.32 -4.94
N PRO A 137 -10.39 0.60 -3.93
CA PRO A 137 -10.34 1.90 -3.26
C PRO A 137 -10.16 3.05 -4.27
N GLY A 138 -10.87 4.15 -4.06
CA GLY A 138 -10.83 5.32 -4.95
C GLY A 138 -11.59 5.16 -6.28
N LYS A 139 -12.23 4.01 -6.52
CA LYS A 139 -13.09 3.76 -7.69
C LYS A 139 -14.55 3.62 -7.27
N ASN A 140 -15.46 3.69 -8.24
CA ASN A 140 -16.88 3.41 -8.01
C ASN A 140 -17.17 1.92 -8.15
N ALA A 141 -17.93 1.35 -7.22
CA ALA A 141 -18.58 0.06 -7.38
C ALA A 141 -20.00 0.27 -7.94
N THR A 142 -20.25 -0.25 -9.13
CA THR A 142 -21.55 -0.18 -9.80
C THR A 142 -22.48 -1.27 -9.28
N ILE A 143 -23.54 -0.89 -8.57
CA ILE A 143 -24.48 -1.81 -7.93
C ILE A 143 -25.81 -1.80 -8.69
N GLU A 144 -26.16 -2.94 -9.28
CA GLU A 144 -27.47 -3.13 -9.91
C GLU A 144 -28.50 -3.50 -8.83
N VAL A 145 -29.59 -2.75 -8.79
CA VAL A 145 -30.63 -2.91 -7.78
C VAL A 145 -32.00 -3.09 -8.44
N ASP A 146 -32.79 -4.01 -7.91
CA ASP A 146 -34.15 -4.29 -8.36
C ASP A 146 -35.11 -4.34 -7.18
N ALA A 147 -36.03 -3.37 -7.15
CA ALA A 147 -37.08 -3.18 -6.17
C ALA A 147 -38.48 -3.36 -6.77
N SER A 148 -38.61 -4.14 -7.85
CA SER A 148 -39.91 -4.36 -8.54
C SER A 148 -41.00 -4.97 -7.66
N ALA A 149 -40.62 -5.52 -6.51
CA ALA A 149 -41.50 -5.99 -5.45
C ALA A 149 -42.41 -4.88 -4.89
N LEU A 150 -41.98 -3.61 -4.91
CA LEU A 150 -42.75 -2.44 -4.44
C LEU A 150 -43.90 -2.01 -5.38
N SER A 151 -44.44 -2.94 -6.18
CA SER A 151 -45.35 -2.78 -7.32
C SER A 151 -44.66 -2.57 -8.67
N ALA A 152 -45.02 -3.41 -9.65
CA ALA A 152 -44.49 -3.39 -11.00
C ALA A 152 -44.79 -2.06 -11.71
N GLY A 153 -43.76 -1.29 -12.05
CA GLY A 153 -43.87 -0.10 -12.90
C GLY A 153 -43.80 1.26 -12.18
N ASN A 154 -43.49 1.30 -10.88
CA ASN A 154 -43.21 2.56 -10.20
C ASN A 154 -41.94 3.22 -10.74
N LYS A 155 -42.08 4.46 -11.23
CA LYS A 155 -40.99 5.26 -11.80
C LYS A 155 -40.25 6.13 -10.79
N ASN A 156 -40.78 6.21 -9.58
CA ASN A 156 -40.25 7.00 -8.48
C ASN A 156 -40.10 6.10 -7.25
N VAL A 157 -39.00 5.36 -7.21
CA VAL A 157 -38.56 4.59 -6.06
C VAL A 157 -37.31 5.26 -5.52
N SER A 158 -37.27 5.47 -4.20
CA SER A 158 -36.09 5.97 -3.52
C SER A 158 -35.20 4.80 -3.16
N HIS A 159 -34.11 4.64 -3.90
CA HIS A 159 -33.06 3.67 -3.64
C HIS A 159 -31.98 4.31 -2.77
N ALA A 160 -31.53 3.60 -1.73
CA ALA A 160 -30.33 3.90 -0.97
C ALA A 160 -29.44 2.67 -0.93
N VAL A 161 -28.19 2.83 -1.37
CA VAL A 161 -27.17 1.79 -1.33
C VAL A 161 -26.05 2.24 -0.40
N ALA A 162 -25.75 1.41 0.59
CA ALA A 162 -24.65 1.61 1.51
C ALA A 162 -23.59 0.52 1.29
N VAL A 163 -22.32 0.90 1.20
CA VAL A 163 -21.18 -0.02 1.19
C VAL A 163 -20.35 0.29 2.42
N PHE A 164 -20.18 -0.67 3.31
CA PHE A 164 -19.43 -0.48 4.56
C PHE A 164 -18.73 -1.77 5.00
N ASN A 165 -17.61 -1.63 5.70
CA ASN A 165 -16.95 -2.75 6.33
C ASN A 165 -17.67 -3.13 7.63
N GLU A 166 -18.31 -4.30 7.65
CA GLU A 166 -19.12 -4.72 8.81
C GLU A 166 -18.28 -5.22 9.98
N ASP A 167 -17.14 -5.86 9.74
CA ASP A 167 -16.25 -6.35 10.80
C ASP A 167 -15.65 -5.21 11.63
N ARG A 168 -15.53 -4.03 11.01
CA ARG A 168 -15.20 -2.75 11.65
C ARG A 168 -16.41 -2.09 12.33
N LEU A 169 -17.57 -2.72 12.40
CA LEU A 169 -18.75 -2.23 13.14
C LEU A 169 -19.31 -3.25 14.15
N SER A 170 -19.24 -4.55 13.87
CA SER A 170 -19.93 -5.61 14.60
C SER A 170 -19.20 -6.13 15.85
N ASN A 171 -17.91 -5.83 15.99
CA ASN A 171 -17.05 -6.44 17.03
C ASN A 171 -16.71 -5.50 18.19
N PHE A 172 -17.56 -4.52 18.50
CA PHE A 172 -17.22 -3.51 19.51
C PHE A 172 -18.16 -3.47 20.70
N ASP A 173 -17.58 -3.62 21.88
CA ASP A 173 -18.23 -3.35 23.15
C ASP A 173 -18.31 -1.82 23.34
N TYR A 174 -19.48 -1.26 23.11
CA TYR A 174 -19.74 0.14 23.44
C TYR A 174 -20.14 0.21 24.91
N THR A 175 -19.28 0.81 25.74
CA THR A 175 -19.62 1.05 27.14
C THR A 175 -20.25 2.41 27.30
N VAL A 176 -21.52 2.44 27.72
CA VAL A 176 -22.17 3.63 28.23
C VAL A 176 -22.06 3.59 29.76
N ASN A 177 -21.32 4.51 30.35
CA ASN A 177 -21.25 4.64 31.80
C ASN A 177 -22.05 5.87 32.22
N ALA A 178 -23.15 5.64 32.92
CA ALA A 178 -23.97 6.68 33.51
C ALA A 178 -23.74 6.67 35.03
N THR A 179 -23.00 7.65 35.54
CA THR A 179 -22.77 7.78 36.99
C THR A 179 -23.98 8.39 37.70
N ASN A 180 -24.81 9.16 36.98
CA ASN A 180 -26.13 9.64 37.38
C ASN A 180 -26.95 10.04 36.14
N ARG A 181 -28.22 10.47 36.33
CA ARG A 181 -29.12 10.95 35.26
C ARG A 181 -28.57 12.16 34.46
N SER A 182 -27.46 12.75 34.90
CA SER A 182 -26.88 13.97 34.34
C SER A 182 -25.44 13.82 33.87
N ASN A 183 -24.80 12.64 33.89
CA ASN A 183 -23.43 12.45 33.42
C ASN A 183 -23.26 11.10 32.72
N ILE A 184 -23.08 11.15 31.40
CA ILE A 184 -23.05 9.98 30.52
C ILE A 184 -21.71 9.99 29.78
N THR A 185 -20.91 8.95 29.95
CA THR A 185 -19.70 8.74 29.15
C THR A 185 -19.94 7.63 28.13
N ILE A 186 -19.75 7.93 26.85
CA ILE A 186 -19.82 6.97 25.75
C ILE A 186 -18.40 6.63 25.33
N LYS A 187 -17.99 5.38 25.49
CA LYS A 187 -16.73 4.88 24.93
C LYS A 187 -17.02 4.18 23.61
N THR A 188 -16.32 4.58 22.56
CA THR A 188 -16.38 3.96 21.24
C THR A 188 -14.96 3.75 20.73
N PRO A 189 -14.62 2.60 20.13
CA PRO A 189 -13.29 2.40 19.54
C PRO A 189 -13.14 3.12 18.20
N ILE A 190 -14.23 3.69 17.67
CA ILE A 190 -14.24 4.39 16.40
C ILE A 190 -13.79 5.84 16.62
N GLU A 191 -12.74 6.24 15.92
CA GLU A 191 -12.24 7.61 15.88
C GLU A 191 -12.95 8.43 14.82
N GLN A 192 -13.07 7.86 13.62
CA GLN A 192 -13.51 8.58 12.44
C GLN A 192 -14.16 7.66 11.41
N VAL A 193 -14.87 8.30 10.48
CA VAL A 193 -15.57 7.69 9.36
C VAL A 193 -15.08 8.35 8.10
N THR A 194 -14.71 7.57 7.10
CA THR A 194 -14.26 8.03 5.80
C THR A 194 -15.13 7.44 4.69
N GLY A 195 -15.50 8.29 3.73
CA GLY A 195 -16.24 7.89 2.55
C GLY A 195 -17.15 8.98 2.00
N THR A 196 -18.18 8.57 1.27
CA THR A 196 -19.09 9.47 0.57
C THR A 196 -20.53 9.29 1.02
N ALA A 197 -21.25 10.37 1.28
CA ALA A 197 -22.70 10.38 1.47
C ALA A 197 -23.35 11.22 0.38
N SER A 198 -24.34 10.69 -0.33
CA SER A 198 -25.09 11.44 -1.35
C SER A 198 -26.58 11.13 -1.24
N THR A 199 -27.40 12.12 -0.94
CA THR A 199 -28.85 11.95 -0.78
C THR A 199 -29.60 13.13 -1.40
N PRO A 200 -30.51 12.92 -2.35
CA PRO A 200 -31.28 14.01 -2.94
C PRO A 200 -32.41 14.46 -1.99
N ALA A 201 -32.89 15.70 -2.16
CA ALA A 201 -33.90 16.32 -1.29
C ALA A 201 -35.25 15.59 -1.27
N ASN A 202 -35.57 14.92 -2.39
CA ASN A 202 -36.83 14.23 -2.62
C ASN A 202 -36.73 12.72 -2.31
N ALA A 203 -35.61 12.24 -1.77
CA ALA A 203 -35.54 10.86 -1.31
C ALA A 203 -36.54 10.65 -0.17
N ASN A 204 -37.19 9.50 -0.17
CA ASN A 204 -37.92 8.93 0.95
C ASN A 204 -37.21 7.62 1.31
N ILE A 205 -36.58 7.55 2.47
CA ILE A 205 -35.91 6.34 2.95
C ILE A 205 -36.71 5.83 4.15
N MET A 206 -37.37 4.68 4.00
CA MET A 206 -38.15 4.03 5.07
C MET A 206 -39.29 4.90 5.64
N GLY A 207 -39.93 5.74 4.81
CA GLY A 207 -40.98 6.69 5.19
C GLY A 207 -40.45 8.08 5.55
N VAL A 208 -39.15 8.20 5.82
CA VAL A 208 -38.53 9.46 6.26
C VAL A 208 -38.02 10.24 5.06
N LYS A 209 -38.26 11.56 5.05
CA LYS A 209 -37.68 12.47 4.05
C LYS A 209 -36.38 13.09 4.55
N PRO A 210 -35.21 12.51 4.23
CA PRO A 210 -33.95 13.12 4.57
C PRO A 210 -33.75 14.47 3.86
N GLN A 211 -33.07 15.39 4.52
CA GLN A 211 -32.63 16.63 3.89
C GLN A 211 -31.61 16.32 2.77
N LYS A 212 -31.52 17.17 1.74
CA LYS A 212 -30.51 17.02 0.67
C LYS A 212 -29.08 17.02 1.24
N ARG A 213 -28.24 16.07 0.82
CA ARG A 213 -26.84 15.92 1.25
C ARG A 213 -25.87 15.52 0.16
N SER A 214 -24.66 16.04 0.31
CA SER A 214 -23.46 15.56 -0.36
C SER A 214 -22.28 15.77 0.58
N PHE A 215 -21.57 14.70 0.86
CA PHE A 215 -20.35 14.68 1.66
C PHE A 215 -19.35 13.72 1.02
N THR A 216 -18.08 14.09 1.00
CA THR A 216 -16.96 13.22 0.65
C THR A 216 -15.79 13.58 1.55
N GLY A 217 -15.15 12.57 2.13
CA GLY A 217 -13.95 12.72 2.95
C GLY A 217 -14.10 12.08 4.32
N THR A 218 -13.39 12.62 5.31
CA THR A 218 -13.32 12.05 6.66
C THR A 218 -14.00 12.93 7.70
N LYS A 219 -14.72 12.33 8.65
CA LYS A 219 -15.32 12.98 9.82
C LYS A 219 -14.97 12.23 11.08
N THR A 220 -14.56 12.95 12.12
CA THR A 220 -14.39 12.35 13.45
C THR A 220 -15.74 12.04 14.06
N VAL A 221 -15.81 10.96 14.81
CA VAL A 221 -17.00 10.57 15.56
C VAL A 221 -17.44 11.70 16.49
N LEU A 222 -16.50 12.40 17.13
CA LEU A 222 -16.81 13.56 17.96
C LEU A 222 -17.55 14.66 17.20
N SER A 223 -17.18 14.94 15.94
CA SER A 223 -17.87 15.92 15.09
C SER A 223 -19.27 15.47 14.66
N LEU A 224 -19.52 14.16 14.58
CA LEU A 224 -20.83 13.59 14.31
C LEU A 224 -21.75 13.73 15.53
N PHE A 225 -21.21 13.53 16.73
CA PHE A 225 -21.97 13.59 17.98
C PHE A 225 -22.16 14.98 18.58
N ALA A 226 -21.25 15.93 18.33
CA ALA A 226 -21.35 17.29 18.85
C ALA A 226 -22.71 17.95 18.57
N ARG A 227 -23.39 17.55 17.49
CA ARG A 227 -24.74 18.03 17.14
C ARG A 227 -25.87 17.47 17.99
N LEU A 228 -25.84 16.18 18.32
CA LEU A 228 -26.84 15.55 19.18
C LEU A 228 -26.84 16.14 20.60
N ASN A 229 -25.73 16.80 20.97
CA ASN A 229 -25.51 17.37 22.29
C ASN A 229 -25.90 18.85 22.40
N ASN A 230 -26.38 19.49 21.33
CA ASN A 230 -26.67 20.94 21.28
C ASN A 230 -28.06 21.34 21.81
N SER A 231 -28.68 20.57 22.70
CA SER A 231 -29.91 21.01 23.39
C SER A 231 -29.56 21.87 24.60
N THR A 232 -30.08 23.09 24.63
CA THR A 232 -29.66 24.20 25.48
C THR A 232 -29.92 24.05 27.00
N SER A 233 -30.16 22.86 27.57
CA SER A 233 -30.43 22.76 29.03
C SER A 233 -30.16 21.44 29.77
N ALA A 234 -29.51 20.42 29.20
CA ALA A 234 -29.19 19.21 30.01
C ALA A 234 -27.95 18.39 29.60
N SER A 235 -27.13 18.87 28.66
CA SER A 235 -26.12 18.06 27.97
C SER A 235 -24.66 18.47 28.16
N ASP A 236 -24.35 19.40 29.08
CA ASP A 236 -22.95 19.76 29.39
C ASP A 236 -22.08 18.58 29.89
N ASN A 237 -22.68 17.42 30.16
CA ASN A 237 -22.04 16.27 30.79
C ASN A 237 -22.10 14.97 29.96
N VAL A 238 -22.27 15.02 28.63
CA VAL A 238 -22.03 13.84 27.78
C VAL A 238 -20.61 13.89 27.23
N SER A 239 -19.73 12.99 27.69
CA SER A 239 -18.36 12.89 27.19
C SER A 239 -18.20 11.67 26.28
N ILE A 240 -17.56 11.86 25.13
CA ILE A 240 -17.30 10.78 24.18
C ILE A 240 -15.80 10.52 24.16
N ARG A 241 -15.44 9.26 24.41
CA ARG A 241 -14.06 8.79 24.29
C ARG A 241 -13.97 7.90 23.07
N THR A 242 -13.20 8.35 22.09
CA THR A 242 -12.94 7.61 20.86
C THR A 242 -11.68 6.76 20.98
N GLY A 243 -11.63 5.66 20.23
CA GLY A 243 -10.41 4.87 19.99
C GLY A 243 -9.66 5.37 18.77
N ASP A 244 -9.06 4.45 18.01
CA ASP A 244 -8.16 4.69 16.87
C ASP A 244 -8.71 4.12 15.53
N LYS A 245 -9.92 3.55 15.53
CA LYS A 245 -10.44 2.86 14.35
C LYS A 245 -11.10 3.81 13.37
N THR A 246 -10.80 3.60 12.09
CA THR A 246 -11.47 4.28 10.97
C THR A 246 -12.51 3.35 10.33
N ILE A 247 -13.73 3.86 10.14
CA ILE A 247 -14.78 3.19 9.37
C ILE A 247 -14.73 3.65 7.92
N TYR A 248 -14.67 2.69 7.00
CA TYR A 248 -14.79 2.94 5.57
C TYR A 248 -16.22 2.66 5.14
N ALA A 249 -16.99 3.72 4.87
CA ALA A 249 -18.40 3.61 4.54
C ALA A 249 -18.85 4.69 3.56
N SER A 250 -19.56 4.28 2.52
CA SER A 250 -20.19 5.18 1.56
C SER A 250 -21.66 4.86 1.39
N THR A 251 -22.50 5.88 1.25
CA THR A 251 -23.93 5.77 0.98
C THR A 251 -24.34 6.67 -0.19
N VAL A 252 -25.10 6.11 -1.11
CA VAL A 252 -25.64 6.82 -2.27
C VAL A 252 -27.12 6.51 -2.39
N ALA A 253 -27.93 7.56 -2.41
CA ALA A 253 -29.35 7.48 -2.65
C ALA A 253 -29.75 8.16 -3.97
N ARG A 254 -30.73 7.60 -4.66
CA ARG A 254 -31.27 8.06 -5.93
C ARG A 254 -32.78 7.82 -5.95
N VAL A 255 -33.53 8.76 -6.55
CA VAL A 255 -34.95 8.57 -6.84
C VAL A 255 -35.08 8.32 -8.33
N THR A 256 -35.50 7.11 -8.72
CA THR A 256 -35.53 6.66 -10.11
C THR A 256 -36.47 5.46 -10.26
N ASP A 257 -36.46 4.82 -11.43
CA ASP A 257 -37.27 3.64 -11.70
C ASP A 257 -36.91 2.49 -10.75
N SER A 258 -37.88 1.60 -10.50
CA SER A 258 -37.72 0.43 -9.62
C SER A 258 -36.53 -0.50 -9.92
N LYS A 259 -35.94 -0.41 -11.12
CA LYS A 259 -34.68 -1.09 -11.49
C LYS A 259 -33.69 -0.05 -11.98
N THR A 260 -32.48 -0.07 -11.42
CA THR A 260 -31.46 0.91 -11.78
C THR A 260 -30.07 0.42 -11.39
N SER A 261 -29.07 1.16 -11.84
CA SER A 261 -27.67 1.00 -11.48
C SER A 261 -27.20 2.20 -10.66
N ILE A 262 -26.53 1.95 -9.53
CA ILE A 262 -26.06 2.99 -8.61
C ILE A 262 -24.56 2.81 -8.40
N ASP A 263 -23.80 3.81 -8.83
CA ASP A 263 -22.37 3.91 -8.55
C ASP A 263 -22.13 4.38 -7.12
N VAL A 264 -21.48 3.54 -6.32
CA VAL A 264 -21.07 3.85 -4.94
C VAL A 264 -19.55 3.98 -4.87
N PRO A 265 -19.01 5.16 -4.53
CA PRO A 265 -17.56 5.34 -4.37
C PRO A 265 -17.01 4.49 -3.22
N ILE A 266 -15.97 3.71 -3.48
CA ILE A 266 -15.20 3.05 -2.42
C ILE A 266 -14.17 4.05 -1.88
N PRO A 267 -14.15 4.33 -0.56
CA PRO A 267 -13.27 5.36 -0.03
C PRO A 267 -11.78 5.05 -0.32
N ASP A 268 -10.98 6.09 -0.52
CA ASP A 268 -9.53 5.95 -0.65
C ASP A 268 -8.93 5.30 0.60
N GLY A 269 -7.91 4.46 0.41
CA GLY A 269 -7.24 3.75 1.51
C GLY A 269 -8.09 2.65 2.17
N ALA A 270 -9.26 2.33 1.62
CA ALA A 270 -10.07 1.20 2.09
C ALA A 270 -9.23 -0.10 2.10
N PRO A 271 -9.14 -0.80 3.25
CA PRO A 271 -8.32 -2.00 3.36
C PRO A 271 -8.87 -3.16 2.53
N ASN A 272 -7.98 -4.10 2.19
CA ASN A 272 -8.33 -5.37 1.54
C ASN A 272 -9.19 -6.19 2.51
N ASP A 273 -10.49 -6.27 2.24
CA ASP A 273 -11.43 -6.89 3.16
C ASP A 273 -12.78 -7.18 2.48
N LYS A 274 -13.66 -7.87 3.21
CA LYS A 274 -15.06 -8.01 2.86
C LYS A 274 -15.87 -6.82 3.34
N TYR A 275 -16.64 -6.27 2.43
CA TYR A 275 -17.59 -5.20 2.67
C TYR A 275 -19.01 -5.73 2.48
N VAL A 276 -19.97 -5.01 3.03
CA VAL A 276 -21.39 -5.31 2.89
C VAL A 276 -22.01 -4.22 2.05
N VAL A 277 -22.65 -4.62 0.97
CA VAL A 277 -23.59 -3.80 0.21
C VAL A 277 -24.97 -4.00 0.81
N MET A 278 -25.56 -2.93 1.32
CA MET A 278 -26.92 -2.88 1.82
C MET A 278 -27.75 -2.03 0.88
N HIS A 279 -28.82 -2.60 0.32
CA HIS A 279 -29.77 -1.87 -0.49
C HIS A 279 -31.09 -1.75 0.26
N VAL A 280 -31.63 -0.53 0.29
CA VAL A 280 -32.95 -0.19 0.79
C VAL A 280 -33.66 0.57 -0.30
N ALA A 281 -34.86 0.12 -0.66
CA ALA A 281 -35.72 0.83 -1.59
C ALA A 281 -37.08 1.09 -0.95
N THR A 282 -37.56 2.32 -1.06
CA THR A 282 -38.85 2.73 -0.52
C THR A 282 -39.70 3.36 -1.61
N LYS A 283 -40.97 2.99 -1.65
CA LYS A 283 -41.95 3.51 -2.60
C LYS A 283 -42.25 4.99 -2.29
N GLU A 284 -42.31 5.83 -3.32
CA GLU A 284 -42.63 7.25 -3.15
C GLU A 284 -43.98 7.45 -2.43
N GLY A 285 -43.98 8.31 -1.40
CA GLY A 285 -45.18 8.65 -0.64
C GLY A 285 -45.70 7.52 0.27
N SER A 286 -44.87 6.54 0.60
CA SER A 286 -45.23 5.38 1.43
C SER A 286 -44.08 5.00 2.38
N THR A 287 -44.37 4.14 3.35
CA THR A 287 -43.37 3.45 4.18
C THR A 287 -42.98 2.09 3.60
N GLU A 288 -43.73 1.59 2.58
CA GLU A 288 -43.49 0.33 1.87
C GLU A 288 -42.03 0.23 1.41
N THR A 289 -41.29 -0.70 2.02
CA THR A 289 -39.85 -0.83 1.85
C THR A 289 -39.42 -2.26 1.59
N VAL A 290 -38.51 -2.44 0.63
CA VAL A 290 -37.77 -3.68 0.40
C VAL A 290 -36.29 -3.47 0.66
N SER A 291 -35.62 -4.51 1.15
CA SER A 291 -34.18 -4.43 1.38
C SER A 291 -33.48 -5.73 1.09
N ASN A 292 -32.20 -5.67 0.79
CA ASN A 292 -31.38 -6.87 0.76
C ASN A 292 -29.92 -6.48 1.06
N ARG A 293 -29.09 -7.48 1.30
CA ARG A 293 -27.66 -7.30 1.49
C ARG A 293 -26.87 -8.34 0.73
N LYS A 294 -25.66 -7.97 0.33
CA LYS A 294 -24.71 -8.84 -0.36
C LYS A 294 -23.28 -8.49 0.04
N GLU A 295 -22.41 -9.47 0.11
CA GLU A 295 -20.98 -9.23 0.30
C GLU A 295 -20.36 -8.62 -0.97
N LEU A 296 -19.35 -7.77 -0.77
CA LEU A 296 -18.51 -7.19 -1.81
C LEU A 296 -17.05 -7.30 -1.36
N SER A 297 -16.19 -7.91 -2.18
CA SER A 297 -14.76 -7.93 -1.92
C SER A 297 -14.14 -6.59 -2.34
N VAL A 298 -13.36 -5.98 -1.45
CA VAL A 298 -12.56 -4.80 -1.78
C VAL A 298 -11.09 -5.18 -1.74
N THR A 299 -10.36 -4.85 -2.80
CA THR A 299 -8.91 -5.11 -2.90
C THR A 299 -8.20 -3.88 -3.46
N GLN A 300 -7.07 -3.53 -2.85
CA GLN A 300 -6.16 -2.52 -3.37
C GLN A 300 -5.55 -2.96 -4.70
N ASP A 301 -5.34 -1.99 -5.58
CA ASP A 301 -4.63 -2.23 -6.82
C ASP A 301 -3.14 -2.44 -6.57
N ALA A 302 -2.59 -3.48 -7.17
CA ALA A 302 -1.17 -3.81 -7.06
C ALA A 302 -0.64 -4.37 -8.38
N PRO A 303 0.59 -4.04 -8.79
CA PRO A 303 1.23 -4.69 -9.92
C PRO A 303 1.62 -6.12 -9.55
N SER A 304 1.64 -7.01 -10.54
CA SER A 304 2.08 -8.40 -10.40
C SER A 304 2.72 -8.81 -11.71
N PHE A 305 3.97 -9.24 -11.68
CA PHE A 305 4.75 -9.51 -12.89
C PHE A 305 4.97 -11.00 -13.12
N THR A 306 4.88 -11.40 -14.38
CA THR A 306 5.22 -12.75 -14.83
C THR A 306 6.17 -12.67 -16.01
N ILE A 307 7.10 -13.64 -16.10
CA ILE A 307 8.05 -13.74 -17.20
C ILE A 307 7.63 -14.89 -18.12
N ASP A 308 7.52 -14.63 -19.43
CA ASP A 308 7.39 -15.69 -20.43
C ASP A 308 8.77 -16.14 -20.91
N ALA A 309 9.29 -17.19 -20.27
CA ALA A 309 10.57 -17.79 -20.64
C ALA A 309 10.59 -18.39 -22.06
N GLY A 310 9.42 -18.73 -22.63
CA GLY A 310 9.32 -19.31 -23.97
C GLY A 310 9.48 -18.28 -25.09
N SER A 311 9.11 -17.03 -24.81
CA SER A 311 9.25 -15.89 -25.74
C SER A 311 10.56 -15.11 -25.50
N SER A 312 11.13 -15.23 -24.30
CA SER A 312 12.46 -14.69 -23.95
C SER A 312 13.58 -15.32 -24.77
N SER A 313 14.66 -14.56 -25.03
CA SER A 313 15.77 -15.00 -25.87
C SER A 313 17.13 -14.48 -25.44
N ILE A 314 18.19 -15.23 -25.80
CA ILE A 314 19.59 -14.87 -25.58
C ILE A 314 20.26 -14.81 -26.95
N SER A 315 20.90 -13.68 -27.27
CA SER A 315 21.55 -13.49 -28.57
C SER A 315 22.85 -12.68 -28.47
N PRO A 316 23.99 -13.23 -28.92
CA PRO A 316 24.22 -14.62 -29.30
C PRO A 316 24.33 -15.56 -28.08
N THR A 317 24.18 -16.88 -28.28
CA THR A 317 24.29 -17.89 -27.20
C THR A 317 25.71 -18.38 -26.96
N ARG A 318 26.67 -17.93 -27.77
CA ARG A 318 28.10 -18.19 -27.62
C ARG A 318 28.87 -16.91 -27.91
N VAL A 319 29.70 -16.50 -26.97
CA VAL A 319 30.53 -15.30 -27.03
C VAL A 319 31.95 -15.60 -26.57
N LYS A 320 32.89 -14.74 -26.91
CA LYS A 320 34.21 -14.68 -26.27
C LYS A 320 34.11 -13.94 -24.93
N PRO A 321 35.12 -14.06 -24.05
CA PRO A 321 35.22 -13.20 -22.88
C PRO A 321 35.11 -11.71 -23.23
N ASP A 322 34.28 -10.99 -22.49
CA ASP A 322 33.95 -9.56 -22.63
C ASP A 322 33.22 -9.17 -23.92
N GLU A 323 32.83 -10.13 -24.76
CA GLU A 323 31.94 -9.84 -25.89
C GLU A 323 30.50 -9.70 -25.39
N THR A 324 29.87 -8.57 -25.75
CA THR A 324 28.50 -8.22 -25.34
C THR A 324 27.47 -9.17 -25.97
N PHE A 325 26.49 -9.56 -25.17
CA PHE A 325 25.30 -10.28 -25.61
C PHE A 325 24.05 -9.62 -25.03
N ASN A 326 22.94 -9.84 -25.72
CA ASN A 326 21.64 -9.36 -25.29
C ASN A 326 20.78 -10.50 -24.73
N VAL A 327 20.05 -10.19 -23.66
CA VAL A 327 19.01 -11.06 -23.10
C VAL A 327 17.71 -10.29 -23.15
N SER A 328 16.79 -10.71 -24.01
CA SER A 328 15.44 -10.15 -24.09
C SER A 328 14.50 -10.98 -23.24
N VAL A 329 13.82 -10.33 -22.30
CA VAL A 329 12.91 -10.96 -21.33
C VAL A 329 11.52 -10.37 -21.51
N ASP A 330 10.56 -11.22 -21.89
CA ASP A 330 9.17 -10.79 -22.01
C ASP A 330 8.51 -10.79 -20.64
N VAL A 331 8.06 -9.61 -20.23
CA VAL A 331 7.45 -9.36 -18.92
C VAL A 331 6.01 -8.91 -19.13
N GLU A 332 5.07 -9.55 -18.44
CA GLU A 332 3.66 -9.17 -18.39
C GLU A 332 3.29 -8.70 -16.99
N ASN A 333 2.60 -7.57 -16.88
CA ASN A 333 1.97 -7.14 -15.64
C ASN A 333 0.55 -7.72 -15.54
N THR A 334 0.43 -8.88 -14.90
CA THR A 334 -0.84 -9.55 -14.58
C THR A 334 -1.57 -8.94 -13.37
N GLY A 335 -1.03 -7.87 -12.78
CA GLY A 335 -1.64 -7.13 -11.68
C GLY A 335 -2.76 -6.19 -12.13
N THR A 336 -3.28 -5.41 -11.18
CA THR A 336 -4.37 -4.44 -11.41
C THR A 336 -3.91 -2.98 -11.33
N ALA A 337 -2.63 -2.73 -11.00
CA ALA A 337 -2.01 -1.41 -11.06
C ALA A 337 -0.79 -1.42 -11.97
N THR A 338 -0.48 -0.25 -12.51
CA THR A 338 0.83 0.06 -13.11
C THR A 338 1.94 -0.21 -12.11
N GLY A 339 3.07 -0.75 -12.57
CA GLY A 339 4.25 -0.90 -11.74
C GLY A 339 5.53 -1.04 -12.54
N THR A 340 6.65 -1.01 -11.83
CA THR A 340 7.98 -1.17 -12.43
C THR A 340 8.57 -2.52 -12.05
N PHE A 341 8.90 -3.32 -13.05
CA PHE A 341 9.68 -4.54 -12.90
C PHE A 341 11.17 -4.21 -13.04
N ALA A 342 11.94 -4.34 -11.94
CA ALA A 342 13.37 -4.03 -11.89
C ALA A 342 14.13 -5.16 -11.19
N LYS A 343 14.41 -6.25 -11.92
CA LYS A 343 15.07 -7.44 -11.37
C LYS A 343 16.45 -7.62 -12.00
N PRO A 344 17.44 -8.13 -11.26
CA PRO A 344 18.76 -8.38 -11.83
C PRO A 344 18.74 -9.62 -12.73
N LEU A 345 19.44 -9.54 -13.86
CA LEU A 345 19.89 -10.69 -14.62
C LEU A 345 21.05 -11.36 -13.87
N LYS A 346 20.93 -12.66 -13.65
CA LYS A 346 21.93 -13.45 -12.92
C LYS A 346 22.52 -14.56 -13.77
N ALA A 347 23.84 -14.69 -13.75
CA ALA A 347 24.58 -15.82 -14.28
C ALA A 347 25.01 -16.77 -13.15
N ASN A 348 24.53 -18.01 -13.16
CA ASN A 348 24.77 -19.00 -12.10
C ASN A 348 24.47 -18.48 -10.68
N GLY A 349 23.49 -17.56 -10.55
CA GLY A 349 23.09 -16.95 -9.28
C GLY A 349 23.75 -15.61 -8.94
N THR A 350 24.84 -15.24 -9.62
CA THR A 350 25.52 -13.94 -9.44
C THR A 350 24.91 -12.90 -10.38
N ALA A 351 24.57 -11.72 -9.85
CA ALA A 351 24.02 -10.63 -10.67
C ALA A 351 25.07 -10.08 -11.64
N ILE A 352 24.70 -9.88 -12.91
CA ILE A 352 25.58 -9.39 -13.98
C ILE A 352 25.02 -8.17 -14.73
N ALA A 353 23.73 -7.86 -14.56
CA ALA A 353 23.10 -6.64 -15.06
C ALA A 353 21.79 -6.40 -14.30
N THR A 354 21.34 -5.14 -14.25
CA THR A 354 20.00 -4.77 -13.76
C THR A 354 19.42 -3.73 -14.70
N ASP A 355 18.17 -3.93 -15.11
CA ASP A 355 17.42 -2.98 -15.89
C ASP A 355 15.95 -2.99 -15.42
N ARG A 356 15.12 -2.08 -15.94
CA ARG A 356 13.74 -1.90 -15.51
C ARG A 356 12.78 -1.62 -16.66
N VAL A 357 11.56 -2.11 -16.53
CA VAL A 357 10.43 -1.76 -17.41
C VAL A 357 9.23 -1.36 -16.56
N THR A 358 8.48 -0.35 -16.97
CA THR A 358 7.23 0.06 -16.30
C THR A 358 6.06 -0.28 -17.21
N LEU A 359 5.10 -1.04 -16.66
CA LEU A 359 3.98 -1.59 -17.41
C LEU A 359 2.68 -1.21 -16.70
N ASP A 360 1.70 -0.77 -17.48
CA ASP A 360 0.33 -0.66 -17.02
C ASP A 360 -0.27 -2.04 -16.73
N ALA A 361 -1.41 -2.09 -16.05
CA ALA A 361 -2.09 -3.34 -15.75
C ALA A 361 -2.54 -4.05 -17.04
N GLY A 362 -2.17 -5.33 -17.20
CA GLY A 362 -2.44 -6.13 -18.39
C GLY A 362 -1.51 -5.86 -19.58
N GLU A 363 -0.53 -4.96 -19.42
CA GLU A 363 0.46 -4.68 -20.47
C GLU A 363 1.60 -5.70 -20.43
N SER A 364 2.20 -5.96 -21.60
CA SER A 364 3.41 -6.76 -21.75
C SER A 364 4.42 -6.01 -22.58
N ASP A 365 5.70 -6.08 -22.20
CA ASP A 365 6.80 -5.52 -22.99
C ASP A 365 8.07 -6.35 -22.78
N THR A 366 9.04 -6.15 -23.66
CA THR A 366 10.33 -6.85 -23.63
C THR A 366 11.38 -5.99 -22.92
N LEU A 367 11.90 -6.49 -21.80
CA LEU A 367 13.06 -5.92 -21.12
C LEU A 367 14.35 -6.51 -21.70
N THR A 368 15.23 -5.68 -22.28
CA THR A 368 16.49 -6.14 -22.86
C THR A 368 17.68 -5.76 -22.00
N TYR A 369 18.38 -6.77 -21.46
CA TYR A 369 19.67 -6.59 -20.82
C TYR A 369 20.78 -6.69 -21.88
N SER A 370 21.72 -5.75 -21.87
CA SER A 370 22.96 -5.81 -22.66
C SER A 370 24.14 -5.90 -21.70
N THR A 371 24.89 -7.00 -21.73
CA THR A 371 26.00 -7.26 -20.79
C THR A 371 27.01 -8.25 -21.37
N SER A 372 28.10 -8.52 -20.65
CA SER A 372 29.15 -9.46 -21.03
C SER A 372 29.70 -10.21 -19.82
N ILE A 373 30.42 -11.29 -20.07
CA ILE A 373 31.05 -12.13 -19.04
C ILE A 373 32.51 -12.36 -19.43
N ASP A 374 33.42 -12.25 -18.45
CA ASP A 374 34.87 -12.15 -18.65
C ASP A 374 35.64 -13.46 -18.53
N THR A 375 34.93 -14.52 -18.14
CA THR A 375 35.52 -15.81 -17.76
C THR A 375 34.93 -16.91 -18.64
N ASP A 376 35.79 -17.82 -19.09
CA ASP A 376 35.35 -18.98 -19.86
C ASP A 376 34.47 -19.90 -19.02
N GLY A 377 33.32 -20.29 -19.56
CA GLY A 377 32.37 -21.14 -18.86
C GLY A 377 31.01 -21.26 -19.54
N ASN A 378 30.19 -22.16 -19.00
CA ASN A 378 28.76 -22.22 -19.31
C ASN A 378 27.98 -21.59 -18.15
N TYR A 379 27.12 -20.64 -18.47
CA TYR A 379 26.35 -19.88 -17.49
C TYR A 379 24.86 -20.07 -17.72
N THR A 380 24.14 -20.47 -16.68
CA THR A 380 22.67 -20.45 -16.68
C THR A 380 22.20 -19.05 -16.32
N LEU A 381 21.39 -18.46 -17.20
CA LEU A 381 20.85 -17.12 -17.04
C LEU A 381 19.45 -17.18 -16.40
N THR A 382 19.25 -16.38 -15.35
CA THR A 382 17.99 -16.32 -14.60
C THR A 382 17.59 -14.88 -14.30
N VAL A 383 16.28 -14.61 -14.27
CA VAL A 383 15.69 -13.34 -13.81
C VAL A 383 14.52 -13.70 -12.89
N ASP A 384 14.49 -13.11 -11.69
CA ASP A 384 13.47 -13.39 -10.66
C ASP A 384 13.24 -14.90 -10.37
N GLY A 385 14.31 -15.71 -10.49
CA GLY A 385 14.25 -17.17 -10.30
C GLY A 385 13.78 -17.97 -11.52
N VAL A 386 13.32 -17.31 -12.58
CA VAL A 386 12.94 -17.94 -13.85
C VAL A 386 14.20 -18.19 -14.69
N THR A 387 14.38 -19.42 -15.19
CA THR A 387 15.52 -19.78 -16.05
C THR A 387 15.20 -19.47 -17.52
N LEU A 388 16.05 -18.64 -18.14
CA LEU A 388 15.87 -18.19 -19.52
C LEU A 388 16.67 -19.03 -20.52
N GLY A 389 17.76 -19.66 -20.07
CA GLY A 389 18.61 -20.49 -20.92
C GLY A 389 20.06 -20.50 -20.45
N THR A 390 20.97 -20.90 -21.33
CA THR A 390 22.41 -20.92 -21.07
C THR A 390 23.17 -20.15 -22.14
N ILE A 391 24.25 -19.49 -21.72
CA ILE A 391 25.23 -18.88 -22.60
C ILE A 391 26.60 -19.56 -22.41
N THR A 392 27.33 -19.77 -23.50
CA THR A 392 28.71 -20.27 -23.45
C THR A 392 29.69 -19.13 -23.72
N VAL A 393 30.56 -18.85 -22.76
CA VAL A 393 31.70 -17.95 -22.92
C VAL A 393 32.93 -18.82 -23.15
N LYS A 394 33.63 -18.66 -24.28
CA LYS A 394 34.80 -19.48 -24.57
C LYS A 394 35.83 -18.78 -25.44
N THR A 395 37.07 -18.75 -24.98
CA THR A 395 38.23 -18.37 -25.79
C THR A 395 38.41 -19.33 -26.98
N PRO A 396 38.76 -18.82 -28.18
CA PRO A 396 39.06 -19.68 -29.33
C PRO A 396 40.27 -20.56 -29.01
N THR A 397 40.09 -21.88 -28.97
CA THR A 397 41.21 -22.81 -28.83
C THR A 397 41.93 -22.92 -30.18
N THR A 398 43.11 -22.31 -30.32
CA THR A 398 44.06 -22.67 -31.38
C THR A 398 44.49 -24.12 -31.15
N GLY A 399 44.09 -25.01 -32.06
CA GLY A 399 44.31 -26.45 -31.95
C GLY A 399 45.80 -26.80 -31.98
N GLY A 400 46.32 -27.30 -30.86
CA GLY A 400 47.64 -27.91 -30.79
C GLY A 400 47.69 -29.25 -31.53
N GLY A 401 48.27 -29.25 -32.73
CA GLY A 401 48.88 -30.41 -33.36
C GLY A 401 50.39 -30.31 -33.19
N GLY A 402 51.00 -31.28 -32.50
CA GLY A 402 52.44 -31.27 -32.20
C GLY A 402 53.32 -31.48 -33.44
N GLY A 403 54.37 -30.67 -33.55
CA GLY A 403 55.49 -30.82 -34.48
C GLY A 403 56.42 -29.62 -34.35
N GLY A 404 57.63 -29.82 -33.81
CA GLY A 404 58.52 -28.75 -33.37
C GLY A 404 59.23 -27.94 -34.46
N GLY A 405 59.90 -26.88 -34.00
CA GLY A 405 60.77 -26.00 -34.76
C GLY A 405 60.38 -24.54 -34.54
N ASP A 406 61.35 -23.72 -34.10
CA ASP A 406 61.27 -22.27 -34.00
C ASP A 406 60.54 -21.63 -35.20
N ASP A 407 59.48 -20.86 -34.97
CA ASP A 407 59.21 -19.57 -35.64
C ASP A 407 57.91 -18.91 -35.16
N ASP A 408 57.97 -17.59 -35.04
CA ASP A 408 56.89 -16.59 -35.03
C ASP A 408 55.44 -17.11 -35.14
N THR A 409 54.69 -17.06 -34.04
CA THR A 409 53.26 -16.72 -34.10
C THR A 409 53.15 -15.20 -34.00
N PRO A 410 52.76 -14.49 -35.07
CA PRO A 410 52.51 -13.06 -35.00
C PRO A 410 51.17 -12.82 -34.31
N ASN A 411 51.14 -11.83 -33.40
CA ASN A 411 50.00 -10.96 -33.16
C ASN A 411 48.95 -11.39 -32.12
N ASP A 412 49.36 -11.83 -30.93
CA ASP A 412 48.48 -11.83 -29.74
C ASP A 412 48.63 -10.55 -28.90
N ALA A 413 47.49 -9.95 -28.54
CA ALA A 413 47.39 -8.82 -27.62
C ALA A 413 47.40 -9.27 -26.14
N TYR A 414 47.99 -10.44 -25.84
CA TYR A 414 48.13 -10.96 -24.48
C TYR A 414 49.47 -11.67 -24.32
N GLU A 415 50.01 -11.65 -23.10
CA GLU A 415 51.18 -12.42 -22.69
C GLU A 415 50.83 -13.19 -21.41
N ARG A 416 51.36 -14.40 -21.27
CA ARG A 416 51.19 -15.19 -20.04
C ARG A 416 52.46 -15.95 -19.70
N ASP A 417 52.77 -16.01 -18.41
CA ASP A 417 53.80 -16.90 -17.90
C ASP A 417 53.49 -17.35 -16.47
N ARG A 418 54.17 -18.40 -16.03
CA ARG A 418 54.12 -18.87 -14.64
C ARG A 418 55.43 -18.50 -13.95
N LEU A 419 55.35 -17.52 -13.07
CA LEU A 419 56.48 -17.06 -12.26
C LEU A 419 56.84 -18.07 -11.18
N PHE A 420 58.15 -18.19 -10.93
CA PHE A 420 58.72 -19.00 -9.86
C PHE A 420 59.61 -18.14 -8.96
N TYR A 421 58.99 -17.42 -8.02
CA TYR A 421 59.67 -16.58 -7.03
C TYR A 421 60.42 -15.39 -7.66
N GLU A 422 59.75 -14.72 -8.59
CA GLU A 422 60.23 -13.56 -9.35
C GLU A 422 59.50 -12.29 -8.92
N ASP A 423 60.16 -11.13 -9.05
CA ASP A 423 59.61 -9.81 -8.73
C ASP A 423 59.31 -8.97 -9.98
N LYS A 424 59.54 -9.51 -11.17
CA LYS A 424 59.30 -8.82 -12.45
C LYS A 424 58.59 -9.73 -13.44
N PHE A 425 57.76 -9.12 -14.28
CA PHE A 425 57.14 -9.77 -15.42
C PHE A 425 57.08 -8.79 -16.59
N ASP A 426 57.72 -9.17 -17.70
CA ASP A 426 57.72 -8.39 -18.93
C ASP A 426 56.70 -8.98 -19.90
N ALA A 427 55.66 -8.21 -20.23
CA ALA A 427 54.57 -8.64 -21.10
C ALA A 427 54.60 -7.89 -22.44
N PRO A 428 55.38 -8.32 -23.44
CA PRO A 428 55.32 -7.75 -24.78
C PRO A 428 54.01 -8.17 -25.49
N LEU A 429 53.12 -7.20 -25.74
CA LEU A 429 51.83 -7.44 -26.37
C LEU A 429 51.98 -7.25 -27.89
N LYS A 430 52.54 -8.27 -28.55
CA LYS A 430 52.91 -8.19 -29.98
C LYS A 430 51.74 -7.80 -30.89
N GLY A 431 50.54 -8.25 -30.57
CA GLY A 431 49.31 -7.92 -31.29
C GLY A 431 48.50 -6.77 -30.71
N GLY A 432 49.04 -6.03 -29.75
CA GLY A 432 48.30 -4.95 -29.12
C GLY A 432 48.17 -3.71 -30.00
N GLU A 433 46.95 -3.16 -30.07
CA GLU A 433 46.59 -2.02 -30.94
C GLU A 433 46.90 -0.67 -30.29
N SER A 434 46.68 -0.57 -28.97
CA SER A 434 46.86 0.65 -28.17
C SER A 434 48.05 0.50 -27.24
N VAL A 435 48.18 -0.65 -26.57
CA VAL A 435 49.26 -0.97 -25.64
C VAL A 435 50.16 -2.05 -26.24
N SER A 436 51.44 -1.71 -26.43
CA SER A 436 52.45 -2.60 -27.04
C SER A 436 53.20 -3.47 -26.04
N ALA A 437 53.26 -3.07 -24.77
CA ALA A 437 53.84 -3.86 -23.69
C ALA A 437 53.37 -3.38 -22.32
N VAL A 438 53.41 -4.27 -21.33
CA VAL A 438 53.27 -3.92 -19.91
C VAL A 438 54.40 -4.58 -19.12
N ASN A 439 55.13 -3.80 -18.32
CA ASN A 439 56.13 -4.33 -17.41
C ASN A 439 55.62 -4.19 -15.97
N ILE A 440 55.62 -5.30 -15.23
CA ILE A 440 55.18 -5.35 -13.84
C ILE A 440 56.40 -5.51 -12.95
N THR A 441 56.52 -4.68 -11.92
CA THR A 441 57.45 -4.89 -10.81
C THR A 441 56.65 -5.08 -9.53
N PHE A 442 56.63 -6.32 -9.04
CA PHE A 442 55.92 -6.70 -7.82
C PHE A 442 56.72 -6.24 -6.59
N SER A 443 56.04 -5.72 -5.56
CA SER A 443 56.70 -5.40 -4.29
C SER A 443 57.24 -6.64 -3.56
N ASN A 444 56.59 -7.78 -3.76
CA ASN A 444 56.97 -9.07 -3.20
C ASN A 444 57.24 -10.08 -4.32
N LYS A 445 58.10 -11.06 -4.04
CA LYS A 445 58.34 -12.17 -4.98
C LYS A 445 57.08 -13.01 -5.16
N THR A 446 56.67 -13.19 -6.41
CA THR A 446 55.42 -13.85 -6.80
C THR A 446 55.69 -15.26 -7.32
N THR A 447 54.84 -16.21 -6.93
CA THR A 447 54.81 -17.56 -7.50
C THR A 447 53.41 -17.85 -8.01
N GLY A 448 53.29 -18.21 -9.28
CA GLY A 448 52.02 -18.54 -9.89
C GLY A 448 51.87 -17.95 -11.29
N GLU A 449 50.69 -18.14 -11.86
CA GLU A 449 50.37 -17.69 -13.21
C GLU A 449 50.02 -16.21 -13.24
N VAL A 450 50.66 -15.47 -14.15
CA VAL A 450 50.38 -14.07 -14.45
C VAL A 450 49.96 -13.98 -15.92
N ILE A 451 48.87 -13.25 -16.16
CA ILE A 451 48.33 -13.03 -17.50
C ILE A 451 48.12 -11.53 -17.65
N VAL A 452 48.70 -10.94 -18.68
CA VAL A 452 48.46 -9.55 -19.09
C VAL A 452 47.78 -9.61 -20.43
N GLN A 453 46.64 -8.95 -20.54
CA GLN A 453 45.87 -8.93 -21.78
C GLN A 453 45.40 -7.51 -22.06
N GLU A 454 45.77 -6.96 -23.21
CA GLU A 454 45.10 -5.79 -23.74
C GLU A 454 43.67 -6.16 -24.13
N ARG A 455 42.76 -5.23 -23.84
CA ARG A 455 41.35 -5.34 -24.15
C ARG A 455 40.93 -4.14 -24.99
N THR A 456 40.03 -4.39 -25.93
CA THR A 456 39.37 -3.34 -26.72
C THR A 456 38.18 -2.73 -25.97
N ASN A 457 37.62 -3.47 -25.00
CA ASN A 457 36.42 -3.11 -24.24
C ASN A 457 36.53 -3.73 -22.83
N VAL A 458 35.80 -3.18 -21.86
CA VAL A 458 35.62 -3.75 -20.51
C VAL A 458 34.25 -4.40 -20.35
N PRO A 459 34.10 -5.39 -19.45
CA PRO A 459 32.80 -6.00 -19.22
C PRO A 459 31.79 -4.98 -18.67
N GLY A 460 30.51 -5.12 -19.04
CA GLY A 460 29.46 -4.15 -18.64
C GLY A 460 29.26 -4.00 -17.13
N THR A 461 29.71 -4.99 -16.34
CA THR A 461 29.73 -4.93 -14.87
C THR A 461 30.75 -3.96 -14.29
N VAL A 462 31.76 -3.58 -15.09
CA VAL A 462 32.87 -2.71 -14.70
C VAL A 462 32.53 -1.24 -14.97
N GLY A 463 31.53 -0.95 -15.81
CA GLY A 463 31.24 0.41 -16.27
C GLY A 463 32.36 0.99 -17.13
N GLU A 464 32.14 2.16 -17.71
CA GLU A 464 33.16 2.90 -18.47
C GLU A 464 33.97 3.80 -17.51
N PRO A 465 35.30 3.94 -17.70
CA PRO A 465 36.10 4.89 -16.94
C PRO A 465 35.77 6.33 -17.34
N ASP A 466 36.12 7.27 -16.47
CA ASP A 466 35.96 8.69 -16.77
C ASP A 466 37.04 9.14 -17.79
N GLY A 467 36.63 9.91 -18.81
CA GLY A 467 37.51 10.43 -19.87
C GLY A 467 37.52 9.60 -21.16
N VAL A 468 38.38 9.98 -22.11
CA VAL A 468 38.53 9.27 -23.39
C VAL A 468 39.45 8.07 -23.21
N ALA A 469 38.89 6.86 -23.30
CA ALA A 469 39.66 5.64 -23.20
C ALA A 469 40.56 5.41 -24.43
N VAL A 470 41.87 5.38 -24.20
CA VAL A 470 42.91 5.08 -25.18
C VAL A 470 43.08 3.57 -25.34
N GLY A 471 43.02 2.82 -24.24
CA GLY A 471 43.11 1.37 -24.24
C GLY A 471 42.85 0.76 -22.86
N TYR A 472 42.55 -0.53 -22.83
CA TYR A 472 42.27 -1.25 -21.59
C TYR A 472 43.25 -2.42 -21.43
N VAL A 473 43.63 -2.73 -20.19
CA VAL A 473 44.48 -3.87 -19.87
C VAL A 473 43.87 -4.63 -18.68
N LYS A 474 43.64 -5.93 -18.84
CA LYS A 474 43.32 -6.83 -17.74
C LYS A 474 44.59 -7.51 -17.26
N ILE A 475 44.93 -7.34 -15.99
CA ILE A 475 46.07 -8.02 -15.37
C ILE A 475 45.54 -9.02 -14.36
N THR A 476 45.72 -10.31 -14.64
CA THR A 476 45.35 -11.40 -13.74
C THR A 476 46.60 -11.96 -13.07
N VAL A 477 46.66 -11.89 -11.75
CA VAL A 477 47.78 -12.38 -10.94
C VAL A 477 47.32 -13.48 -9.97
N PRO A 478 48.24 -14.27 -9.39
CA PRO A 478 47.89 -15.23 -8.34
C PRO A 478 47.25 -14.51 -7.15
N LYS A 479 46.34 -15.20 -6.44
CA LYS A 479 45.62 -14.63 -5.28
C LYS A 479 46.54 -14.01 -4.22
N SER A 480 47.75 -14.54 -4.05
CA SER A 480 48.72 -14.03 -3.07
C SER A 480 49.31 -12.67 -3.43
N ALA A 481 49.17 -12.22 -4.69
CA ALA A 481 49.69 -10.95 -5.19
C ALA A 481 48.57 -9.99 -5.63
N ARG A 482 47.29 -10.38 -5.52
CA ARG A 482 46.16 -9.61 -6.07
C ARG A 482 46.03 -8.23 -5.43
N ASP A 483 46.25 -8.15 -4.12
CA ASP A 483 46.06 -6.93 -3.33
C ASP A 483 47.41 -6.36 -2.83
N ASP A 484 48.52 -6.78 -3.46
CA ASP A 484 49.86 -6.31 -3.14
C ASP A 484 50.21 -5.08 -3.99
N PRO A 485 50.63 -3.95 -3.37
CA PRO A 485 50.99 -2.76 -4.13
C PRO A 485 52.17 -3.06 -5.05
N SER A 486 52.16 -2.56 -6.28
CA SER A 486 53.16 -2.87 -7.31
C SER A 486 53.33 -1.71 -8.28
N THR A 487 54.45 -1.64 -8.99
CA THR A 487 54.68 -0.63 -10.02
C THR A 487 54.45 -1.23 -11.40
N LEU A 488 53.65 -0.55 -12.22
CA LEU A 488 53.33 -0.92 -13.59
C LEU A 488 53.96 0.08 -14.57
N LYS A 489 54.44 -0.41 -15.70
CA LYS A 489 54.82 0.42 -16.85
C LYS A 489 54.03 0.01 -18.07
N PHE A 490 53.26 0.92 -18.65
CA PHE A 490 52.46 0.71 -19.85
C PHE A 490 53.13 1.40 -21.02
N SER A 491 53.43 0.66 -22.09
CA SER A 491 53.99 1.19 -23.33
C SER A 491 52.86 1.41 -24.35
N VAL A 492 52.35 2.62 -24.43
CA VAL A 492 51.25 3.04 -25.32
C VAL A 492 51.82 3.40 -26.70
N ARG A 493 51.17 2.97 -27.78
CA ARG A 493 51.61 3.26 -29.15
C ARG A 493 51.32 4.71 -29.53
N GLN A 494 52.32 5.41 -30.07
CA GLN A 494 52.15 6.79 -30.55
C GLN A 494 51.08 6.87 -31.65
N SER A 495 51.01 5.86 -32.52
CA SER A 495 49.98 5.78 -33.57
C SER A 495 48.55 5.83 -33.06
N LYS A 496 48.29 5.33 -31.84
CA LYS A 496 46.96 5.36 -31.23
C LYS A 496 46.63 6.73 -30.66
N LEU A 497 47.63 7.41 -30.09
CA LEU A 497 47.49 8.78 -29.59
C LEU A 497 47.24 9.76 -30.74
N ASP A 498 47.98 9.59 -31.84
CA ASP A 498 47.79 10.40 -33.05
C ASP A 498 46.40 10.18 -33.69
N GLU A 499 45.85 8.96 -33.62
CA GLU A 499 44.49 8.66 -34.08
C GLU A 499 43.43 9.44 -33.27
N LEU A 500 43.68 9.63 -31.98
CA LEU A 500 42.77 10.26 -31.04
C LEU A 500 43.06 11.76 -30.81
N ASP A 501 44.09 12.32 -31.44
CA ASP A 501 44.58 13.70 -31.26
C ASP A 501 44.95 14.03 -29.80
N LEU A 502 45.58 13.06 -29.12
CA LEU A 502 45.96 13.16 -27.70
C LEU A 502 47.46 13.38 -27.51
N SER A 503 47.84 14.15 -26.48
CA SER A 503 49.24 14.34 -26.10
C SER A 503 49.65 13.41 -24.96
N ALA A 504 50.93 13.05 -24.90
CA ALA A 504 51.47 12.17 -23.86
C ALA A 504 51.25 12.71 -22.43
N SER A 505 51.19 14.05 -22.26
CA SER A 505 50.99 14.67 -20.95
C SER A 505 49.56 14.59 -20.43
N ASP A 506 48.60 14.27 -21.29
CA ASP A 506 47.18 14.19 -20.93
C ASP A 506 46.76 12.77 -20.52
N LEU A 507 47.70 11.82 -20.55
CA LEU A 507 47.45 10.42 -20.25
C LEU A 507 47.48 10.12 -18.76
N GLU A 508 46.45 9.43 -18.31
CA GLU A 508 46.31 8.91 -16.96
C GLU A 508 46.03 7.39 -17.00
N VAL A 509 46.45 6.68 -15.94
CA VAL A 509 46.04 5.30 -15.71
C VAL A 509 44.98 5.27 -14.60
N GLN A 510 43.84 4.66 -14.89
CA GLN A 510 42.79 4.36 -13.92
C GLN A 510 42.73 2.85 -13.66
N ARG A 511 42.39 2.47 -12.42
CA ARG A 511 42.20 1.08 -11.97
C ARG A 511 40.75 0.88 -11.56
N PHE A 512 40.13 -0.21 -12.00
CA PHE A 512 38.83 -0.61 -11.49
C PHE A 512 38.94 -1.25 -10.10
N ASN A 513 38.15 -0.76 -9.15
CA ASN A 513 38.07 -1.32 -7.81
C ASN A 513 36.88 -2.29 -7.69
N ASP A 514 37.18 -3.60 -7.65
CA ASP A 514 36.18 -4.66 -7.59
C ASP A 514 35.28 -4.61 -6.32
N ASP A 515 35.73 -3.93 -5.25
CA ASP A 515 34.99 -3.83 -3.98
C ASP A 515 33.98 -2.67 -3.97
N THR A 516 34.35 -1.53 -4.55
CA THR A 516 33.47 -0.35 -4.66
C THR A 516 32.62 -0.38 -5.93
N GLY A 517 33.13 -1.00 -6.99
CA GLY A 517 32.51 -1.03 -8.31
C GLY A 517 32.79 0.22 -9.14
N ASP A 518 33.80 1.02 -8.76
CA ASP A 518 34.13 2.30 -9.41
C ASP A 518 35.54 2.28 -10.00
N TRP A 519 35.78 3.12 -11.01
CA TRP A 519 37.12 3.41 -11.54
C TRP A 519 37.83 4.45 -10.67
N GLU A 520 39.09 4.19 -10.33
CA GLU A 520 39.91 5.04 -9.49
C GLU A 520 41.18 5.44 -10.24
N SER A 521 41.43 6.75 -10.37
CA SER A 521 42.72 7.25 -10.86
C SER A 521 43.86 6.83 -9.93
N ILE A 522 44.95 6.37 -10.54
CA ILE A 522 46.19 6.03 -9.83
C ILE A 522 47.33 6.95 -10.28
N ASP A 523 48.24 7.26 -9.35
CA ASP A 523 49.36 8.19 -9.58
C ASP A 523 50.19 7.75 -10.79
N THR A 524 50.12 8.53 -11.87
CA THR A 524 50.64 8.20 -13.18
C THR A 524 51.69 9.24 -13.60
N ARG A 525 52.82 8.76 -14.12
CA ARG A 525 53.92 9.59 -14.59
C ARG A 525 54.45 9.11 -15.94
N VAL A 526 54.58 10.02 -16.89
CA VAL A 526 55.26 9.75 -18.17
C VAL A 526 56.75 9.63 -17.91
N VAL A 527 57.32 8.44 -18.13
CA VAL A 527 58.76 8.17 -17.91
C VAL A 527 59.55 8.07 -19.20
N ASN A 528 58.87 7.93 -20.34
CA ASN A 528 59.46 8.03 -21.66
C ASN A 528 58.42 8.55 -22.65
N ASP A 529 58.82 9.52 -23.48
CA ASP A 529 58.03 10.09 -24.57
C ASP A 529 58.86 9.93 -25.84
N GLY A 530 58.74 8.76 -26.48
CA GLY A 530 59.52 8.40 -27.67
C GLY A 530 58.65 8.39 -28.92
N ASP A 531 59.28 8.53 -30.08
CA ASP A 531 58.59 8.68 -31.38
C ASP A 531 57.68 7.50 -31.78
N ASP A 532 57.84 6.32 -31.15
CA ASP A 532 57.07 5.10 -31.46
C ASP A 532 56.14 4.69 -30.30
N THR A 533 56.57 4.92 -29.05
CA THR A 533 55.81 4.56 -27.85
C THR A 533 56.02 5.55 -26.71
N VAL A 534 54.95 5.83 -25.97
CA VAL A 534 54.93 6.58 -24.72
C VAL A 534 54.87 5.58 -23.56
N VAL A 535 55.78 5.69 -22.59
CA VAL A 535 55.81 4.81 -21.42
C VAL A 535 55.27 5.56 -20.20
N LEU A 536 54.14 5.08 -19.68
CA LEU A 536 53.52 5.53 -18.44
C LEU A 536 53.96 4.62 -17.31
N GLU A 537 54.40 5.16 -16.19
CA GLU A 537 54.66 4.42 -14.95
C GLU A 537 53.59 4.78 -13.91
N ALA A 538 52.96 3.77 -13.32
CA ALA A 538 51.90 3.95 -12.34
C ALA A 538 52.08 2.99 -11.15
N ASP A 539 51.84 3.48 -9.94
CA ASP A 539 51.89 2.68 -8.71
C ASP A 539 50.48 2.21 -8.33
N THR A 540 50.23 0.90 -8.46
CA THR A 540 48.92 0.32 -8.22
C THR A 540 48.81 -0.27 -6.81
N PRO A 541 47.71 -0.05 -6.06
CA PRO A 541 47.47 -0.72 -4.78
C PRO A 541 47.12 -2.21 -4.93
N GLY A 542 46.73 -2.66 -6.12
CA GLY A 542 46.42 -4.06 -6.41
C GLY A 542 46.08 -4.28 -7.88
N PHE A 543 45.77 -5.50 -8.30
CA PHE A 543 45.56 -5.86 -9.72
C PHE A 543 44.08 -6.08 -10.04
N SER A 544 43.58 -5.43 -11.09
CA SER A 544 42.26 -5.64 -11.68
C SER A 544 42.30 -5.25 -13.17
N TYR A 545 41.22 -4.62 -13.66
CA TYR A 545 41.20 -3.89 -14.93
C TYR A 545 41.88 -2.54 -14.78
N PHE A 546 42.62 -2.16 -15.81
CA PHE A 546 43.25 -0.86 -15.95
C PHE A 546 42.78 -0.23 -17.24
N ALA A 547 42.54 1.08 -17.21
CA ALA A 547 42.24 1.89 -18.37
C ALA A 547 43.33 2.94 -18.50
N ILE A 548 43.84 3.13 -19.72
CA ILE A 548 44.62 4.30 -20.08
C ILE A 548 43.61 5.28 -20.65
N THR A 549 43.43 6.41 -19.99
CA THR A 549 42.48 7.45 -20.38
C THR A 549 43.20 8.77 -20.63
N ALA A 550 42.52 9.68 -21.31
CA ALA A 550 42.90 11.07 -21.37
C ALA A 550 41.75 11.95 -20.88
N ASP A 551 42.09 12.99 -20.14
CA ASP A 551 41.12 14.00 -19.69
C ASP A 551 40.55 14.75 -20.90
N GLU A 552 39.24 14.66 -21.13
CA GLU A 552 38.54 15.67 -21.91
C GLU A 552 38.32 16.90 -21.02
N GLU A 553 39.18 17.92 -21.11
CA GLU A 553 38.73 19.32 -21.13
C GLU A 553 39.83 20.30 -21.56
N PRO A 554 39.46 21.42 -22.22
CA PRO A 554 40.37 22.29 -22.94
C PRO A 554 41.25 23.09 -21.99
N THR A 555 42.51 23.26 -22.41
CA THR A 555 43.46 24.20 -21.83
C THR A 555 42.82 25.58 -21.60
N THR A 556 42.48 25.87 -20.34
CA THR A 556 42.32 27.25 -19.88
C THR A 556 43.04 27.44 -18.56
N THR A 557 44.25 27.96 -18.68
CA THR A 557 45.03 28.57 -17.60
C THR A 557 44.20 29.63 -16.88
N THR A 558 44.04 29.52 -15.56
CA THR A 558 43.92 30.69 -14.68
C THR A 558 44.61 30.40 -13.35
N GLU A 559 45.44 31.35 -12.92
CA GLU A 559 46.28 31.34 -11.72
C GLU A 559 45.53 31.17 -10.37
N PRO A 560 46.26 30.83 -9.29
CA PRO A 560 45.70 30.49 -7.98
C PRO A 560 45.57 31.71 -7.03
N PRO A 561 44.79 31.57 -5.95
CA PRO A 561 45.16 32.11 -4.64
C PRO A 561 45.22 30.99 -3.60
N THR A 562 46.40 30.66 -3.05
CA THR A 562 46.95 31.13 -1.77
C THR A 562 46.11 30.85 -0.51
N ASP A 563 46.54 29.81 0.21
CA ASP A 563 46.57 29.53 1.67
C ASP A 563 45.55 30.12 2.66
N GLY A 564 45.02 29.19 3.48
CA GLY A 564 44.98 29.33 4.95
C GLY A 564 43.73 28.74 5.63
N PRO A 565 43.82 28.33 6.91
CA PRO A 565 44.52 27.15 7.39
C PRO A 565 43.61 26.13 8.12
N THR A 566 44.20 24.96 8.35
CA THR A 566 43.78 23.76 9.09
C THR A 566 43.08 24.01 10.43
N THR A 567 42.07 23.20 10.78
CA THR A 567 41.91 22.74 12.17
C THR A 567 41.30 21.34 12.26
N THR A 568 42.08 20.44 12.85
CA THR A 568 41.77 19.09 13.35
C THR A 568 40.74 19.11 14.48
N THR A 569 39.76 18.19 14.50
CA THR A 569 39.38 17.45 15.72
C THR A 569 38.54 16.20 15.40
N GLU A 570 38.99 15.05 15.92
CA GLU A 570 38.26 13.78 16.03
C GLU A 570 37.37 13.76 17.31
N PRO A 571 36.58 12.71 17.61
CA PRO A 571 35.23 12.78 18.18
C PRO A 571 35.17 12.51 19.69
N PRO A 572 33.97 12.53 20.30
CA PRO A 572 33.56 11.31 20.98
C PRO A 572 32.06 10.95 20.87
N THR A 573 31.82 9.65 20.74
CA THR A 573 30.91 8.77 21.49
C THR A 573 29.75 9.41 22.27
N ASP A 574 28.51 9.04 21.95
CA ASP A 574 27.61 8.45 22.94
C ASP A 574 26.47 7.61 22.32
N GLY A 575 26.16 6.53 23.01
CA GLY A 575 25.35 5.39 22.56
C GLY A 575 23.82 5.55 22.61
N PRO A 576 23.11 4.45 22.33
CA PRO A 576 21.69 4.44 21.98
C PRO A 576 20.81 4.44 23.23
N THR A 577 19.72 5.22 23.22
CA THR A 577 18.65 5.08 24.22
C THR A 577 17.45 4.37 23.60
N THR A 578 17.42 3.06 23.81
CA THR A 578 16.25 2.20 23.64
C THR A 578 15.24 2.53 24.73
N THR A 579 14.00 2.90 24.37
CA THR A 579 12.89 2.95 25.33
C THR A 579 12.08 1.68 25.21
N THR A 580 12.12 0.87 26.26
CA THR A 580 11.36 -0.37 26.44
C THR A 580 10.11 -0.04 27.26
N GLU A 581 8.93 -0.32 26.71
CA GLU A 581 7.66 -0.30 27.43
C GLU A 581 7.37 -1.73 27.95
N PRO A 582 6.93 -1.93 29.22
CA PRO A 582 6.75 -3.26 29.79
C PRO A 582 5.40 -3.90 29.40
N PRO A 583 5.31 -5.24 29.32
CA PRO A 583 4.08 -5.96 29.05
C PRO A 583 3.24 -6.13 30.33
N THR A 584 1.93 -6.26 30.19
CA THR A 584 1.09 -6.82 31.25
C THR A 584 0.06 -7.76 30.64
N ASP A 585 0.22 -9.05 30.93
CA ASP A 585 -0.70 -10.13 30.61
C ASP A 585 -1.86 -10.23 31.62
N GLY A 586 -3.08 -10.37 31.10
CA GLY A 586 -4.19 -11.20 31.59
C GLY A 586 -5.01 -10.77 32.83
N PRO A 587 -6.28 -11.21 32.98
CA PRO A 587 -6.91 -12.35 32.30
C PRO A 587 -8.17 -12.03 31.48
N THR A 588 -8.46 -12.97 30.60
CA THR A 588 -9.72 -13.25 29.92
C THR A 588 -10.94 -13.23 30.87
N THR A 589 -11.97 -12.47 30.51
CA THR A 589 -13.35 -12.71 30.95
C THR A 589 -14.25 -12.85 29.74
N THR A 590 -14.78 -14.06 29.60
CA THR A 590 -15.84 -14.46 28.68
C THR A 590 -17.18 -13.88 29.14
N GLY A 591 -17.99 -13.37 28.22
CA GLY A 591 -19.44 -13.38 28.34
C GLY A 591 -20.14 -12.04 28.64
N THR A 592 -21.14 -11.77 27.78
CA THR A 592 -22.37 -10.99 28.02
C THR A 592 -22.20 -9.48 28.25
N GLY A 593 -22.03 -8.75 27.14
CA GLY A 593 -22.41 -7.35 27.07
C GLY A 593 -23.94 -7.24 27.04
N VAL A 594 -24.49 -6.76 28.16
CA VAL A 594 -25.81 -6.13 28.37
C VAL A 594 -26.49 -5.71 27.04
N PRO A 595 -27.48 -6.47 26.54
CA PRO A 595 -28.46 -5.95 25.60
C PRO A 595 -29.42 -5.06 26.39
N GLY A 596 -29.72 -3.89 25.85
CA GLY A 596 -30.53 -2.88 26.54
C GLY A 596 -29.73 -1.58 26.69
N PHE A 597 -29.93 -0.64 25.76
CA PHE A 597 -29.31 0.70 25.72
C PHE A 597 -27.89 0.82 25.19
N GLY A 598 -27.57 -0.05 24.23
CA GLY A 598 -26.39 0.13 23.42
C GLY A 598 -26.47 1.41 22.59
N ALA A 599 -25.50 2.30 22.79
CA ALA A 599 -25.00 3.23 21.78
C ALA A 599 -24.59 2.52 20.45
N VAL A 600 -24.77 1.20 20.35
CA VAL A 600 -24.49 0.31 19.22
C VAL A 600 -25.49 0.48 18.08
N LEU A 601 -26.79 0.59 18.38
CA LEU A 601 -27.79 0.86 17.34
C LEU A 601 -27.89 2.35 17.05
N ALA A 602 -27.66 3.19 18.05
CA ALA A 602 -27.45 4.61 17.81
C ALA A 602 -26.27 4.82 16.86
N VAL A 603 -25.09 4.21 16.99
CA VAL A 603 -23.97 4.44 16.05
C VAL A 603 -24.17 3.79 14.68
N ILE A 604 -24.80 2.61 14.56
CA ILE A 604 -25.00 1.97 13.24
C ILE A 604 -26.19 2.55 12.49
N ALA A 605 -27.29 2.86 13.21
CA ALA A 605 -28.36 3.67 12.69
C ALA A 605 -27.85 5.09 12.46
N LEU A 606 -27.12 5.76 13.36
CA LEU A 606 -26.44 7.07 13.12
C LEU A 606 -25.29 6.99 12.13
N LEU A 607 -24.75 5.87 11.68
CA LEU A 607 -23.75 5.90 10.60
C LEU A 607 -24.45 5.89 9.25
N ALA A 608 -25.48 5.06 9.09
CA ALA A 608 -26.34 5.11 7.91
C ALA A 608 -27.28 6.34 7.90
N ILE A 609 -27.76 6.76 9.07
CA ILE A 609 -28.60 7.92 9.33
C ILE A 609 -27.76 9.17 9.48
N ALA A 610 -26.58 9.23 10.11
CA ALA A 610 -25.76 10.45 10.13
C ALA A 610 -24.98 10.69 8.83
N LEU A 611 -24.67 9.68 8.00
CA LEU A 611 -24.37 9.97 6.59
C LEU A 611 -25.57 10.66 5.90
N VAL A 612 -26.79 10.38 6.37
CA VAL A 612 -28.06 10.98 5.92
C VAL A 612 -28.54 12.15 6.84
N ALA A 613 -27.83 12.51 7.94
CA ALA A 613 -28.27 13.47 9.00
C ALA A 613 -27.24 14.58 9.41
N VAL A 614 -25.96 14.50 9.00
CA VAL A 614 -24.98 15.64 8.99
C VAL A 614 -25.39 16.88 8.16
N ARG A 615 -25.92 17.95 8.79
CA ARG A 615 -26.07 19.29 8.16
C ARG A 615 -24.67 19.93 7.94
N ARG A 616 -24.53 20.86 7.01
CA ARG A 616 -23.33 21.71 6.92
C ARG A 616 -23.54 22.96 7.79
N ASP A 617 -22.44 23.48 8.34
CA ASP A 617 -22.37 24.89 8.78
C ASP A 617 -22.74 25.83 7.63
#